data_AF-A0A1B8VCS9-F1
#
_entry.id   AF-A0A1B8VCS9-F1
#
_cell.length_a   1.000
_cell.length_b   1.000
_cell.length_c   1.000
_cell.angle_alpha   90.00
_cell.angle_beta   90.00
_cell.angle_gamma   90.00
#
_symmetry.space_group_name_H-M   'P 1'
#
loop_
_entity.id
_entity.type
_entity.pdbx_description
1 polymer ?
#
loop_
_entity_poly.entity_id
_entity_poly.type
_entity_poly.pdbx_seq_one_letter_code
_entity_poly.pdbx_strand_id
1 'polypeptide(L)'
;MQVTNEKRWYLVQCKPKQDFRALKHLQRQGYECLLPKRQIERLRNGQWNHQEEPLFPGYLFIELDTLQDNWMPIRSTRGVSQIVRFGSNPLPVPSHVIDSLRLQKNPEEHEFKPGERVMVDWSGTQGMEAIFLAKDGTERVLLLLKLLQREVQVSVSTHSLVKAG
;
A
#
# COMPACT_ATOMS: atom_id res chain seq x y z
N MET A 1 -25.46 -15.09 -9.22
CA MET A 1 -24.21 -14.36 -8.93
C MET A 1 -24.05 -14.34 -7.42
N GLN A 2 -23.14 -15.12 -6.85
CA GLN A 2 -22.91 -15.08 -5.40
C GLN A 2 -22.12 -13.81 -5.10
N VAL A 3 -22.75 -12.87 -4.40
CA VAL A 3 -22.07 -11.66 -3.94
C VAL A 3 -21.34 -12.05 -2.65
N THR A 4 -20.05 -12.28 -2.74
CA THR A 4 -19.23 -12.68 -1.59
C THR A 4 -19.00 -11.47 -0.70
N ASN A 5 -19.46 -11.57 0.55
CA ASN A 5 -19.26 -10.59 1.63
C ASN A 5 -17.82 -10.68 2.15
N GLU A 6 -16.87 -10.30 1.31
CA GLU A 6 -15.44 -10.39 1.59
C GLU A 6 -14.85 -8.99 1.78
N LYS A 7 -14.34 -8.76 2.99
CA LYS A 7 -13.46 -7.63 3.26
C LYS A 7 -12.19 -7.74 2.45
N ARG A 8 -11.81 -6.65 1.80
CA ARG A 8 -10.59 -6.52 1.02
C ARG A 8 -9.86 -5.26 1.42
N TRP A 9 -8.54 -5.29 1.28
CA TRP A 9 -7.72 -4.11 1.53
C TRP A 9 -7.69 -3.23 0.29
N TYR A 10 -7.69 -1.92 0.48
CA TYR A 10 -7.64 -0.93 -0.59
C TYR A 10 -6.60 0.12 -0.25
N LEU A 11 -6.06 0.76 -1.29
CA LEU A 11 -5.05 1.81 -1.12
C LEU A 11 -5.73 3.19 -1.11
N VAL A 12 -5.42 3.99 -0.09
CA VAL A 12 -5.88 5.38 0.07
C VAL A 12 -4.71 6.31 -0.14
N GLN A 13 -4.88 7.28 -1.02
CA GLN A 13 -3.96 8.39 -1.19
C GLN A 13 -4.28 9.50 -0.18
N CYS A 14 -3.29 9.87 0.62
CA CYS A 14 -3.34 10.95 1.58
C CYS A 14 -2.98 12.30 0.93
N LYS A 15 -3.44 13.39 1.54
CA LYS A 15 -2.95 14.74 1.24
C LYS A 15 -1.49 14.87 1.70
N PRO A 16 -0.67 15.73 1.04
CA PRO A 16 0.74 15.88 1.39
C PRO A 16 0.97 16.10 2.89
N LYS A 17 1.80 15.26 3.49
CA LYS A 17 2.18 15.29 4.92
C LYS A 17 0.99 15.11 5.90
N GLN A 18 -0.14 14.55 5.46
CA GLN A 18 -1.33 14.35 6.29
C GLN A 18 -1.66 12.88 6.56
N ASP A 19 -0.70 11.97 6.37
CA ASP A 19 -0.85 10.51 6.55
C ASP A 19 -1.42 10.15 7.92
N PHE A 20 -0.77 10.63 8.99
CA PHE A 20 -1.22 10.40 10.37
C PHE A 20 -2.59 11.04 10.66
N ARG A 21 -2.90 12.17 10.00
CA ARG A 21 -4.21 12.82 10.15
C ARG A 21 -5.30 12.01 9.47
N ALA A 22 -5.04 11.52 8.26
CA ALA A 22 -5.94 10.66 7.52
C ALA A 22 -6.24 9.39 8.32
N LEU A 23 -5.19 8.69 8.78
CA LEU A 23 -5.31 7.50 9.62
C LEU A 23 -6.20 7.75 10.84
N LYS A 24 -5.88 8.80 11.63
CA LYS A 24 -6.63 9.15 12.84
C LYS A 24 -8.10 9.43 12.56
N HIS A 25 -8.42 10.11 11.46
CA HIS A 25 -9.81 10.43 11.13
C HIS A 25 -10.59 9.25 10.56
N LEU A 26 -9.96 8.39 9.76
CA LEU A 26 -10.57 7.16 9.26
C LEU A 26 -10.86 6.17 10.41
N GLN A 27 -9.90 5.96 11.32
CA GLN A 27 -10.10 5.12 12.49
C GLN A 27 -11.22 5.64 13.41
N ARG A 28 -11.34 6.97 13.57
CA ARG A 28 -12.46 7.59 14.31
C ARG A 28 -13.83 7.37 13.66
N GLN A 29 -13.87 7.12 12.36
CA GLN A 29 -15.09 6.78 11.64
C GLN A 29 -15.39 5.27 11.69
N GLY A 30 -14.53 4.47 12.33
CA GLY A 30 -14.71 3.03 12.50
C GLY A 30 -14.05 2.18 11.41
N TYR A 31 -13.26 2.76 10.51
CA TYR A 31 -12.55 1.98 9.50
C TYR A 31 -11.30 1.32 10.07
N GLU A 32 -11.09 0.06 9.70
CA GLU A 32 -9.83 -0.64 9.93
C GLU A 32 -8.80 -0.13 8.93
N CYS A 33 -7.64 0.34 9.42
CA CYS A 33 -6.62 1.00 8.62
C CYS A 33 -5.22 0.57 9.03
N LEU A 34 -4.33 0.44 8.05
CA LEU A 34 -2.93 0.15 8.24
C LEU A 34 -2.09 1.28 7.63
N LEU A 35 -1.24 1.90 8.44
CA LEU A 35 -0.18 2.82 8.01
C LEU A 35 1.16 2.18 8.39
N PRO A 36 1.87 1.53 7.45
CA PRO A 36 3.20 1.01 7.72
C PRO A 36 4.16 2.18 7.99
N LYS A 37 4.98 2.06 9.02
CA LYS A 37 5.91 3.11 9.48
C LYS A 37 7.31 2.55 9.62
N ARG A 38 8.30 3.43 9.57
CA ARG A 38 9.68 3.16 9.96
C ARG A 38 10.15 4.17 10.99
N GLN A 39 11.06 3.73 11.87
CA GLN A 39 11.77 4.64 12.77
C GLN A 39 12.87 5.34 11.99
N ILE A 40 13.01 6.63 12.25
CA ILE A 40 14.10 7.45 11.75
C ILE A 40 14.69 8.25 12.90
N GLU A 41 15.95 8.62 12.76
CA GLU A 41 16.59 9.57 13.64
C GLU A 41 16.62 10.94 12.95
N ARG A 42 16.14 11.97 13.65
CA ARG A 42 16.25 13.35 13.18
C ARG A 42 16.89 14.22 14.25
N LEU A 43 17.86 15.03 13.82
CA LEU A 43 18.41 16.07 14.66
C LEU A 43 17.40 17.22 14.75
N ARG A 44 16.93 17.50 15.96
CA ARG A 44 16.03 18.61 16.24
C ARG A 44 16.52 19.34 17.49
N ASN A 45 16.73 20.65 17.37
CA ASN A 45 17.24 21.50 18.45
C ASN A 45 18.56 20.97 19.06
N GLY A 46 19.45 20.41 18.24
CA GLY A 46 20.72 19.84 18.70
C GLY A 46 20.62 18.47 19.40
N GLN A 47 19.42 17.87 19.49
CA GLN A 47 19.22 16.55 20.07
C GLN A 47 18.70 15.56 19.00
N TRP A 48 19.29 14.36 18.97
CA TRP A 48 18.79 13.26 18.16
C TRP A 48 17.49 12.74 18.76
N ASN A 49 16.43 12.73 17.96
CA ASN A 49 15.12 12.23 18.34
C ASN A 49 14.72 11.09 17.40
N HIS A 50 14.23 9.99 17.97
CA HIS A 50 13.55 8.96 17.21
C HIS A 50 12.17 9.46 16.83
N GLN A 51 11.85 9.38 15.54
CA GLN A 51 10.56 9.75 14.99
C GLN A 51 10.04 8.63 14.09
N GLU A 52 8.74 8.42 14.08
CA GLU A 52 8.09 7.58 13.08
C GLU A 52 7.81 8.38 11.80
N GLU A 53 8.13 7.81 10.65
CA GLU A 53 7.63 8.28 9.36
C GLU A 53 6.93 7.16 8.59
N PRO A 54 5.95 7.50 7.73
CA PRO A 54 5.30 6.52 6.86
C PRO A 54 6.33 5.82 5.96
N LEU A 55 6.22 4.49 5.85
CA LEU A 55 7.01 3.69 4.91
C LEU A 55 6.66 4.06 3.46
N PHE A 56 5.39 4.38 3.21
CA PHE A 56 4.85 4.85 1.94
C PHE A 56 4.26 6.26 2.10
N PRO A 57 5.07 7.32 2.08
CA PRO A 57 4.57 8.68 2.24
C PRO A 57 3.47 9.01 1.22
N GLY A 58 2.35 9.54 1.70
CA GLY A 58 1.18 9.85 0.89
C GLY A 58 0.20 8.70 0.72
N TYR A 59 0.41 7.54 1.34
CA TYR A 59 -0.47 6.38 1.20
C TYR A 59 -0.71 5.64 2.52
N LEU A 60 -1.92 5.09 2.66
CA LEU A 60 -2.29 4.13 3.71
C LEU A 60 -3.21 3.07 3.15
N PHE A 61 -3.41 1.99 3.89
CA PHE A 61 -4.30 0.90 3.53
C PHE A 61 -5.56 0.94 4.39
N ILE A 62 -6.70 0.61 3.80
CA ILE A 62 -8.02 0.54 4.47
C ILE A 62 -8.68 -0.78 4.12
N GLU A 63 -9.27 -1.46 5.10
CA GLU A 63 -10.04 -2.69 4.88
C GLU A 63 -11.52 -2.34 4.73
N LEU A 64 -12.14 -2.77 3.64
CA LEU A 64 -13.53 -2.47 3.33
C LEU A 64 -14.23 -3.71 2.78
N ASP A 65 -15.49 -3.88 3.19
CA ASP A 65 -16.48 -4.73 2.54
C ASP A 65 -17.20 -3.92 1.45
N THR A 66 -17.45 -4.54 0.29
CA THR A 66 -18.11 -3.85 -0.85
C THR A 66 -19.61 -3.68 -0.67
N LEU A 67 -20.24 -4.42 0.24
CA LEU A 67 -21.68 -4.41 0.51
C LEU A 67 -22.02 -3.76 1.84
N GLN A 68 -21.22 -4.01 2.88
CA GLN A 68 -21.54 -3.62 4.25
C GLN A 68 -20.98 -2.25 4.63
N ASP A 69 -19.78 -1.92 4.14
CA ASP A 69 -19.13 -0.68 4.53
C ASP A 69 -19.60 0.50 3.67
N ASN A 70 -19.66 1.68 4.29
CA ASN A 70 -20.01 2.90 3.58
C ASN A 70 -18.75 3.55 3.01
N TRP A 71 -18.59 3.54 1.68
CA TRP A 71 -17.40 4.09 1.04
C TRP A 71 -17.43 5.62 0.88
N MET A 72 -18.62 6.23 0.92
CA MET A 72 -18.80 7.65 0.60
C MET A 72 -18.02 8.62 1.51
N PRO A 73 -17.96 8.43 2.84
CA PRO A 73 -17.28 9.35 3.76
C PRO A 73 -15.76 9.39 3.57
N ILE A 74 -15.15 8.36 2.98
CA ILE A 74 -13.68 8.24 2.88
C ILE A 74 -13.10 9.43 2.11
N ARG A 75 -13.72 9.82 0.99
CA ARG A 75 -13.25 10.95 0.16
C ARG A 75 -13.35 12.31 0.86
N SER A 76 -14.32 12.49 1.76
CA SER A 76 -14.49 13.73 2.53
C SER A 76 -13.70 13.73 3.85
N THR A 77 -12.97 12.65 4.14
CA THR A 77 -12.22 12.51 5.39
C THR A 77 -10.98 13.41 5.41
N ARG A 78 -10.76 14.09 6.55
CA ARG A 78 -9.64 15.04 6.70
C ARG A 78 -8.30 14.31 6.57
N GLY A 79 -7.52 14.70 5.56
CA GLY A 79 -6.23 14.09 5.26
C GLY A 79 -6.26 13.09 4.12
N VAL A 80 -7.45 12.67 3.68
CA VAL A 80 -7.63 11.83 2.49
C VAL A 80 -7.71 12.70 1.24
N SER A 81 -7.08 12.25 0.16
CA SER A 81 -7.27 12.78 -1.19
C SER A 81 -8.27 11.92 -1.95
N GLN A 82 -8.01 10.61 -2.05
CA GLN A 82 -8.88 9.66 -2.76
C GLN A 82 -8.52 8.21 -2.45
N ILE A 83 -9.42 7.29 -2.80
CA ILE A 83 -9.11 5.86 -2.95
C ILE A 83 -8.43 5.67 -4.32
N VAL A 84 -7.35 4.90 -4.35
CA VAL A 84 -6.63 4.57 -5.59
C VAL A 84 -7.46 3.63 -6.45
N ARG A 85 -7.54 3.95 -7.74
CA ARG A 85 -8.32 3.23 -8.74
C ARG A 85 -7.47 3.01 -9.99
N PHE A 86 -7.65 1.86 -10.63
CA PHE A 86 -7.17 1.62 -11.99
C PHE A 86 -8.41 1.50 -12.89
N GLY A 87 -8.66 2.53 -13.69
CA GLY A 87 -9.95 2.70 -14.38
C GLY A 87 -11.05 3.15 -13.42
N SER A 88 -12.24 2.56 -13.52
CA SER A 88 -13.42 2.94 -12.72
C SER A 88 -13.45 2.31 -11.32
N ASN A 89 -12.79 1.16 -11.14
CA ASN A 89 -12.92 0.35 -9.94
C ASN A 89 -11.78 0.58 -8.94
N PRO A 90 -12.07 0.60 -7.62
CA PRO A 90 -11.04 0.56 -6.61
C PRO A 90 -10.29 -0.76 -6.70
N LEU A 91 -8.96 -0.72 -6.60
CA LEU A 91 -8.13 -1.91 -6.71
C LEU A 91 -7.97 -2.56 -5.33
N PRO A 92 -8.42 -3.80 -5.13
CA PRO A 92 -8.05 -4.55 -3.94
C PRO A 92 -6.54 -4.82 -3.92
N VAL A 93 -5.92 -4.53 -2.78
CA VAL A 93 -4.55 -4.89 -2.45
C VAL A 93 -4.54 -6.37 -2.04
N PRO A 94 -3.68 -7.22 -2.64
CA PRO A 94 -3.56 -8.62 -2.25
C PRO A 94 -3.24 -8.78 -0.76
N SER A 95 -3.86 -9.76 -0.09
CA SER A 95 -3.65 -10.02 1.35
C SER A 95 -2.18 -10.26 1.70
N HIS A 96 -1.44 -10.97 0.84
CA HIS A 96 -0.02 -11.24 1.07
C HIS A 96 0.85 -9.97 1.17
N VAL A 97 0.46 -8.87 0.51
CA VAL A 97 1.12 -7.56 0.64
C VAL A 97 0.90 -7.02 2.05
N ILE A 98 -0.35 -7.05 2.52
CA ILE A 98 -0.73 -6.58 3.86
C ILE A 98 -0.05 -7.41 4.95
N ASP A 99 -0.01 -8.73 4.78
CA ASP A 99 0.63 -9.65 5.72
C ASP A 99 2.14 -9.40 5.79
N SER A 100 2.79 -9.19 4.64
CA SER A 100 4.23 -8.85 4.58
C SER A 100 4.54 -7.52 5.28
N LEU A 101 3.65 -6.53 5.15
CA LEU A 101 3.78 -5.23 5.83
C LEU A 101 3.55 -5.33 7.35
N ARG A 102 2.58 -6.14 7.78
CA ARG A 102 2.28 -6.35 9.21
C ARG A 102 3.40 -7.09 9.94
N LEU A 103 3.95 -8.11 9.29
CA LEU A 103 5.07 -8.88 9.86
C LEU A 103 6.37 -8.08 9.89
N GLN A 104 6.41 -6.90 9.25
CA GLN A 104 7.63 -6.12 9.03
C GLN A 104 8.79 -7.05 8.65
N LYS A 105 8.54 -8.02 7.76
CA LYS A 105 9.62 -8.88 7.28
C LYS A 105 10.59 -7.95 6.58
N ASN A 106 11.65 -7.58 7.30
CA ASN A 106 12.85 -7.08 6.66
C ASN A 106 13.21 -8.15 5.62
N PRO A 107 13.48 -7.77 4.37
CA PRO A 107 14.35 -8.59 3.55
C PRO A 107 15.50 -8.99 4.46
N GLU A 108 15.92 -10.26 4.43
CA GLU A 108 17.27 -10.58 4.89
C GLU A 108 18.18 -9.48 4.34
N GLU A 109 19.07 -8.92 5.17
CA GLU A 109 19.93 -7.79 4.80
C GLU A 109 20.78 -8.18 3.58
N HIS A 110 20.20 -8.02 2.40
CA HIS A 110 20.89 -8.19 1.15
C HIS A 110 21.61 -6.87 0.94
N GLU A 111 22.90 -6.87 1.23
CA GLU A 111 23.81 -5.76 0.92
C GLU A 111 23.94 -5.61 -0.60
N PHE A 112 22.95 -4.99 -1.24
CA PHE A 112 23.09 -4.57 -2.63
C PHE A 112 24.04 -3.38 -2.69
N LYS A 113 25.00 -3.45 -3.62
CA LYS A 113 25.95 -2.35 -3.78
C LYS A 113 25.28 -1.20 -4.54
N PRO A 114 25.58 0.07 -4.19
CA PRO A 114 25.15 1.21 -4.98
C PRO A 114 25.56 1.04 -6.46
N GLY A 115 24.57 1.04 -7.37
CA GLY A 115 24.77 0.84 -8.81
C GLY A 115 24.44 -0.56 -9.33
N GLU A 116 24.12 -1.51 -8.44
CA GLU A 116 23.68 -2.84 -8.81
C GLU A 116 22.27 -2.83 -9.42
N ARG A 117 22.12 -3.38 -10.62
CA ARG A 117 20.82 -3.51 -11.29
C ARG A 117 20.14 -4.77 -10.79
N VAL A 118 19.25 -4.63 -9.81
CA VAL A 118 18.43 -5.74 -9.33
C VAL A 118 17.20 -5.88 -10.23
N MET A 119 17.06 -7.03 -10.89
CA MET A 119 15.80 -7.40 -11.52
C MET A 119 14.91 -8.04 -10.46
N VAL A 120 13.83 -7.34 -10.13
CA VAL A 120 12.81 -7.86 -9.23
C VAL A 120 11.90 -8.73 -10.07
N ASP A 121 11.85 -10.04 -9.81
CA ASP A 121 10.72 -10.83 -10.28
C ASP A 121 9.51 -10.38 -9.46
N TRP A 122 8.51 -9.81 -10.11
CA TRP A 122 7.31 -9.35 -9.43
C TRP A 122 6.30 -10.47 -9.23
N SER A 123 6.64 -11.72 -9.57
CA SER A 123 5.83 -12.88 -9.24
C SER A 123 6.17 -13.41 -7.83
N GLY A 124 5.16 -13.59 -6.98
CA GLY A 124 5.35 -14.10 -5.61
C GLY A 124 5.90 -13.05 -4.62
N THR A 125 6.73 -13.50 -3.67
CA THR A 125 7.20 -12.67 -2.52
C THR A 125 8.28 -11.64 -2.86
N GLN A 126 8.92 -11.75 -4.02
CA GLN A 126 10.07 -10.92 -4.42
C GLN A 126 9.68 -9.45 -4.70
N GLY A 127 8.43 -9.18 -5.12
CA GLY A 127 7.94 -7.81 -5.31
C GLY A 127 7.91 -6.98 -4.01
N MET A 128 7.62 -7.63 -2.87
CA MET A 128 7.66 -6.98 -1.56
C MET A 128 9.10 -6.72 -1.11
N GLU A 129 10.02 -7.64 -1.40
CA GLU A 129 11.43 -7.52 -1.08
C GLU A 129 12.04 -6.25 -1.70
N ALA A 130 11.76 -6.02 -2.98
CA ALA A 130 12.17 -4.82 -3.69
C ALA A 130 11.69 -3.51 -3.05
N ILE A 131 10.46 -3.50 -2.56
CA ILE A 131 9.87 -2.33 -1.89
C ILE A 131 10.64 -2.01 -0.61
N PHE A 132 11.05 -3.01 0.16
CA PHE A 132 11.81 -2.77 1.38
C PHE A 132 13.25 -2.29 1.10
N LEU A 133 13.87 -2.79 0.03
CA LEU A 133 15.22 -2.43 -0.41
C LEU A 133 15.34 -1.02 -1.02
N ALA A 134 14.22 -0.41 -1.43
CA ALA A 134 14.22 0.93 -2.00
C ALA A 134 14.79 1.99 -1.03
N LYS A 135 15.53 2.94 -1.59
CA LYS A 135 16.37 3.88 -0.82
C LYS A 135 15.55 4.86 0.01
N ASP A 136 14.41 5.30 -0.54
CA ASP A 136 13.56 6.33 0.05
C ASP A 136 12.07 6.02 -0.18
N GLY A 137 11.21 6.72 0.58
CA GLY A 137 9.76 6.50 0.52
C GLY A 137 9.13 6.81 -0.85
N THR A 138 9.72 7.68 -1.66
CA THR A 138 9.22 7.99 -3.01
C THR A 138 9.41 6.78 -3.92
N GLU A 139 10.58 6.17 -3.87
CA GLU A 139 10.87 4.94 -4.61
C GLU A 139 9.97 3.79 -4.14
N ARG A 140 9.77 3.63 -2.82
CA ARG A 140 8.84 2.63 -2.27
C ARG A 140 7.42 2.78 -2.81
N VAL A 141 6.93 4.02 -2.88
CA VAL A 141 5.60 4.33 -3.43
C VAL A 141 5.51 3.92 -4.90
N LEU A 142 6.52 4.26 -5.71
CA LEU A 142 6.54 3.89 -7.13
C LEU A 142 6.53 2.36 -7.31
N LEU A 143 7.31 1.64 -6.50
CA LEU A 143 7.36 0.17 -6.53
C LEU A 143 6.03 -0.45 -6.08
N LEU A 144 5.41 0.07 -5.02
CA LEU A 144 4.08 -0.36 -4.57
C LEU A 144 3.03 -0.19 -5.68
N LEU A 145 2.99 0.98 -6.32
CA LEU A 145 2.01 1.23 -7.39
C LEU A 145 2.25 0.36 -8.62
N LYS A 146 3.51 0.09 -8.99
CA LYS A 146 3.86 -0.84 -10.08
C LYS A 146 3.42 -2.27 -9.77
N LEU A 147 3.67 -2.74 -8.55
CA LEU A 147 3.24 -4.06 -8.08
C LEU A 147 1.72 -4.20 -8.23
N LEU A 148 0.99 -3.22 -7.70
CA LEU A 148 -0.48 -3.19 -7.74
C LEU A 148 -1.03 -3.11 -9.18
N GLN A 149 -0.39 -2.33 -10.07
CA GLN A 149 -0.82 -2.22 -11.47
C GLN A 149 -0.66 -3.53 -12.25
N ARG A 150 0.42 -4.29 -11.99
CA ARG A 150 0.67 -5.57 -12.68
C ARG A 150 -0.36 -6.63 -12.29
N GLU A 151 -0.75 -6.69 -11.02
CA GLU A 151 -1.80 -7.61 -10.53
C GLU A 151 -3.14 -7.38 -11.26
N VAL A 152 -3.47 -6.11 -11.56
CA VAL A 152 -4.66 -5.78 -12.37
C VAL A 152 -4.57 -6.38 -13.77
N GLN A 153 -3.41 -6.23 -14.44
CA GLN A 153 -3.24 -6.73 -15.80
C GLN A 153 -3.35 -8.25 -15.87
N VAL A 154 -2.74 -8.97 -14.91
CA VAL A 154 -2.83 -10.43 -14.84
C VAL A 154 -4.29 -10.88 -14.64
N SER A 155 -5.04 -10.24 -13.74
CA SER A 155 -6.46 -10.55 -13.52
C SER A 155 -7.32 -10.35 -14.78
N VAL A 156 -7.11 -9.23 -15.50
CA VAL A 156 -7.85 -8.93 -16.74
C VAL A 156 -7.49 -9.92 -17.86
N SER A 157 -6.21 -10.30 -17.98
CA SER A 157 -5.77 -11.30 -18.95
C SER A 157 -6.38 -12.68 -18.70
N THR A 158 -6.62 -13.08 -17.44
CA THR A 158 -7.29 -14.35 -17.13
C THR A 158 -8.81 -14.34 -17.39
N HIS A 159 -9.49 -13.20 -17.23
CA HIS A 159 -10.94 -13.08 -17.50
C HIS A 159 -11.31 -12.94 -18.99
N SER A 160 -10.32 -12.77 -19.86
CA SER A 160 -10.51 -12.67 -21.32
C SER A 160 -10.11 -13.94 -22.09
N LEU A 161 -9.79 -15.03 -21.38
CA LEU A 161 -9.49 -16.32 -22.01
C LEU A 161 -10.79 -17.04 -22.40
N VAL A 162 -11.17 -16.90 -23.67
CA VAL A 162 -12.13 -17.81 -24.31
C VAL A 162 -11.36 -19.07 -24.72
N LYS A 163 -11.86 -20.25 -24.37
CA LYS A 163 -11.28 -21.53 -24.79
C LYS A 163 -11.24 -21.54 -26.33
N ALA A 164 -10.05 -21.68 -26.91
CA ALA A 164 -9.94 -21.96 -28.34
C ALA A 164 -10.59 -23.33 -28.59
N GLY A 165 -11.68 -23.32 -29.36
CA GLY A 165 -12.32 -24.54 -29.86
C GLY A 165 -11.50 -25.17 -30.98
#